data_AF-A0A183DI91-F1
#
_entry.id   AF-A0A183DI91-F1
#
_cell.length_a   1.000
_cell.length_b   1.000
_cell.length_c   1.000
_cell.angle_alpha   90.00
_cell.angle_beta   90.00
_cell.angle_gamma   90.00
#
_symmetry.space_group_name_H-M   'P 1'
#
loop_
_entity.id
_entity.type
_entity.pdbx_description
1 polymer ?
#
loop_
_entity_poly.entity_id
_entity_poly.type
_entity_poly.pdbx_seq_one_letter_code
_entity_poly.pdbx_strand_id
1 'polypeptide(L)'
;MAITQMQPTDARKMVPCFDEPGFKAIWNVTVIHPQGTSALSNGIELKTTKYSDNPDWYCTTFEETLPMSSYLLAIAVTDFFFVEGRTKGGIRFRIWSRKEAFDQTRYALELGIKAIEFFENYYGIAFPLEKQGFCY
;
A
#
# COMPACT_ATOMS: atom_id res chain seq x y z
N MET A 1 -13.23 2.98 -8.23
CA MET A 1 -12.16 2.31 -7.45
C MET A 1 -11.70 1.07 -8.18
N ALA A 2 -10.40 0.81 -8.21
CA ALA A 2 -9.81 -0.46 -8.63
C ALA A 2 -8.93 -0.98 -7.49
N ILE A 3 -8.99 -2.27 -7.19
CA ILE A 3 -8.18 -2.92 -6.15
C ILE A 3 -7.79 -4.31 -6.62
N THR A 4 -6.66 -4.79 -6.14
CA THR A 4 -6.14 -6.12 -6.44
C THR A 4 -6.36 -7.05 -5.26
N GLN A 5 -6.63 -8.32 -5.57
CA GLN A 5 -6.54 -9.42 -4.61
C GLN A 5 -5.91 -10.59 -5.35
N MET A 6 -4.68 -10.95 -4.97
CA MET A 6 -3.86 -11.88 -5.75
C MET A 6 -3.68 -13.24 -5.08
N GLN A 7 -3.96 -13.34 -3.78
CA GLN A 7 -3.87 -14.62 -3.10
C GLN A 7 -5.03 -15.54 -3.52
N PRO A 8 -4.76 -16.83 -3.82
CA PRO A 8 -3.43 -17.49 -3.78
C PRO A 8 -2.60 -17.41 -5.06
N THR A 9 -3.21 -17.38 -6.25
CA THR A 9 -2.53 -17.55 -7.55
C THR A 9 -3.12 -16.67 -8.66
N ASP A 10 -3.54 -15.45 -8.29
CA ASP A 10 -4.19 -14.51 -9.20
C ASP A 10 -3.26 -13.38 -9.65
N ALA A 11 -2.02 -13.31 -9.15
CA ALA A 11 -1.04 -12.31 -9.61
C ALA A 11 -0.79 -12.43 -11.13
N ARG A 12 -0.80 -13.66 -11.64
CA ARG A 12 -0.68 -13.98 -13.08
C ARG A 12 -1.76 -13.34 -13.97
N LYS A 13 -2.90 -12.94 -13.40
CA LYS A 13 -3.98 -12.27 -14.13
C LYS A 13 -3.70 -10.77 -14.32
N MET A 14 -2.87 -10.18 -13.45
CA MET A 14 -2.48 -8.77 -13.55
C MET A 14 -1.16 -8.60 -14.30
N VAL A 15 -0.16 -9.41 -13.98
CA VAL A 15 1.20 -9.32 -14.54
C VAL A 15 1.72 -10.72 -14.86
N PRO A 16 2.34 -10.95 -16.04
CA PRO A 16 3.00 -12.22 -16.32
C PRO A 16 4.17 -12.44 -15.33
N CYS A 17 4.06 -13.45 -14.46
CA CYS A 17 5.07 -13.75 -13.44
C CYS A 17 5.10 -15.24 -13.06
N PHE A 18 6.17 -15.67 -12.38
CA PHE A 18 6.25 -16.97 -11.73
C PHE A 18 5.41 -16.96 -10.45
N ASP A 19 4.12 -17.26 -10.61
CA ASP A 19 3.11 -17.07 -9.58
C ASP A 19 3.00 -18.27 -8.62
N GLU A 20 4.09 -18.52 -7.89
CA GLU A 20 4.18 -19.47 -6.79
C GLU A 20 4.90 -18.82 -5.60
N PRO A 21 4.51 -19.13 -4.34
CA PRO A 21 5.07 -18.48 -3.16
C PRO A 21 6.60 -18.54 -3.03
N GLY A 22 7.23 -19.61 -3.56
CA GLY A 22 8.68 -19.83 -3.48
C GLY A 22 9.52 -18.85 -4.31
N PHE A 23 8.95 -18.27 -5.37
CA PHE A 23 9.65 -17.33 -6.25
C PHE A 23 9.46 -15.89 -5.76
N LYS A 24 10.23 -15.51 -4.73
CA LYS A 24 10.25 -14.13 -4.23
C LYS A 24 10.97 -13.20 -5.21
N ALA A 25 10.45 -11.99 -5.36
CA ALA A 25 11.04 -10.96 -6.22
C ALA A 25 10.93 -9.57 -5.56
N ILE A 26 11.75 -8.65 -6.06
CA ILE A 26 11.67 -7.21 -5.78
C ILE A 26 10.77 -6.59 -6.84
N TRP A 27 9.76 -5.82 -6.41
CA TRP A 27 8.80 -5.18 -7.30
C TRP A 27 9.02 -3.68 -7.32
N ASN A 28 9.26 -3.14 -8.51
CA ASN A 28 9.28 -1.70 -8.75
C ASN A 28 7.97 -1.30 -9.44
N VAL A 29 7.12 -0.56 -8.73
CA VAL A 29 5.74 -0.30 -9.14
C VAL A 29 5.57 1.16 -9.51
N THR A 30 4.97 1.39 -10.68
CA THR A 30 4.49 2.71 -11.10
C THR A 30 3.04 2.56 -11.54
N VAL A 31 2.18 3.47 -11.06
CA VAL A 31 0.74 3.44 -11.34
C VAL A 31 0.36 4.75 -12.02
N ILE A 32 -0.20 4.63 -13.22
CA ILE A 32 -0.84 5.74 -13.93
C ILE A 32 -2.33 5.72 -13.57
N HIS A 33 -2.83 6.82 -13.03
CA HIS A 33 -4.19 6.93 -12.52
C HIS A 33 -4.84 8.29 -12.86
N PRO A 34 -6.17 8.37 -12.94
CA PRO A 34 -6.87 9.62 -13.24
C PRO A 34 -6.61 10.70 -12.19
N GLN A 35 -6.80 11.96 -12.57
CA GLN A 35 -6.87 13.08 -11.65
C GLN A 35 -8.02 12.89 -10.65
N GLY A 36 -7.79 13.29 -9.40
CA GLY A 36 -8.77 13.16 -8.31
C GLY A 36 -8.73 11.80 -7.60
N THR A 37 -7.92 10.84 -8.06
CA THR A 37 -7.66 9.59 -7.35
C THR A 37 -6.25 9.56 -6.75
N SER A 38 -6.06 8.71 -5.76
CA SER A 38 -4.77 8.30 -5.19
C SER A 38 -4.44 6.88 -5.61
N ALA A 39 -3.18 6.63 -5.94
CA ALA A 39 -2.65 5.27 -6.13
C ALA A 39 -2.00 4.78 -4.83
N LEU A 40 -2.21 3.51 -4.51
CA LEU A 40 -1.64 2.81 -3.36
C LEU A 40 -0.87 1.58 -3.86
N SER A 41 0.26 1.30 -3.21
CA SER A 41 1.06 0.10 -3.41
C SER A 41 1.76 -0.30 -2.10
N ASN A 42 2.46 -1.42 -2.10
CA ASN A 42 3.27 -1.91 -0.97
C ASN A 42 4.36 -0.91 -0.56
N GLY A 43 5.17 -0.43 -1.52
CA GLY A 43 6.25 0.53 -1.29
C GLY A 43 5.73 1.95 -1.04
N ILE A 44 6.50 2.80 -0.35
CA ILE A 44 6.11 4.20 -0.08
C ILE A 44 6.08 5.02 -1.36
N GLU A 45 5.18 6.01 -1.46
CA GLU A 45 5.11 6.89 -2.63
C GLU A 45 6.38 7.76 -2.71
N LEU A 46 7.17 7.64 -3.79
CA LEU A 46 8.37 8.46 -4.01
C LEU A 46 8.04 9.78 -4.71
N LYS A 47 7.20 9.70 -5.75
CA LYS A 47 6.88 10.85 -6.60
C LYS A 47 5.52 10.66 -7.26
N THR A 48 4.75 11.75 -7.33
CA THR A 48 3.54 11.84 -8.15
C THR A 48 3.68 13.01 -9.11
N THR A 49 3.63 12.76 -10.42
CA THR A 49 3.71 13.78 -11.46
C THR A 49 2.55 13.68 -12.43
N LYS A 50 2.24 14.76 -13.15
CA LYS A 50 1.33 14.66 -14.30
C LYS A 50 1.91 13.70 -15.33
N TYR A 51 1.03 12.90 -15.94
CA TYR A 51 1.42 11.98 -17.00
C TYR A 51 1.67 12.76 -18.30
N SER A 52 2.76 12.44 -19.00
CA SER A 52 3.22 13.21 -20.18
C SER A 52 2.20 13.19 -21.31
N ASP A 53 1.55 12.06 -21.51
CA ASP A 53 0.72 11.84 -22.71
C ASP A 53 -0.73 12.31 -22.48
N ASN A 54 -1.15 12.44 -21.23
CA ASN A 54 -2.49 12.90 -20.88
C ASN A 54 -2.47 13.75 -19.59
N PRO A 55 -2.77 15.06 -19.67
CA PRO A 55 -2.72 15.97 -18.52
C PRO A 55 -3.77 15.70 -17.44
N ASP A 56 -4.84 14.94 -17.76
CA ASP A 56 -5.88 14.53 -16.82
C ASP A 56 -5.49 13.29 -16.01
N TRP A 57 -4.27 12.79 -16.20
CA TRP A 57 -3.73 11.62 -15.52
C TRP A 57 -2.47 11.97 -14.75
N TYR A 58 -2.24 11.23 -13.68
CA TYR A 58 -1.07 11.30 -12.84
C TYR A 58 -0.33 9.97 -12.89
N CYS A 59 0.98 10.04 -12.70
CA CYS A 59 1.89 8.91 -12.60
C CYS A 59 2.51 8.94 -11.21
N THR A 60 2.22 7.92 -10.41
CA THR A 60 2.78 7.75 -9.07
C THR A 60 3.76 6.58 -9.07
N THR A 61 5.01 6.86 -8.73
CA THR A 61 6.08 5.88 -8.60
C THR A 61 6.32 5.57 -7.12
N PHE A 62 6.46 4.29 -6.81
CA PHE A 62 6.66 3.80 -5.46
C PHE A 62 8.09 3.29 -5.29
N GLU A 63 8.56 3.26 -4.05
CA GLU A 63 9.82 2.62 -3.69
C GLU A 63 9.74 1.11 -3.96
N GLU A 64 10.89 0.52 -4.28
CA GLU A 64 10.98 -0.92 -4.52
C GLU A 64 10.65 -1.73 -3.26
N THR A 65 10.00 -2.88 -3.43
CA THR A 65 9.65 -3.73 -2.30
C THR A 65 10.87 -4.54 -1.83
N LEU A 66 10.85 -4.94 -0.56
CA LEU A 66 11.69 -6.09 -0.14
C LEU A 66 11.29 -7.36 -0.90
N PRO A 67 12.17 -8.38 -0.97
CA PRO A 67 11.85 -9.65 -1.62
C PRO A 67 10.58 -10.30 -1.04
N MET A 68 9.52 -10.36 -1.85
CA MET A 68 8.21 -10.88 -1.45
C MET A 68 7.61 -11.76 -2.54
N SER A 69 6.69 -12.64 -2.15
CA SER A 69 5.95 -13.52 -3.05
C SER A 69 4.95 -12.73 -3.89
N SER A 70 4.66 -13.19 -5.11
CA SER A 70 3.75 -12.53 -6.07
C SER A 70 2.37 -12.21 -5.49
N TYR A 71 1.82 -13.11 -4.67
CA TYR A 71 0.47 -12.93 -4.10
C TYR A 71 0.34 -11.77 -3.10
N LEU A 72 1.45 -11.21 -2.61
CA LEU A 72 1.48 -10.05 -1.71
C LEU A 72 1.51 -8.71 -2.46
N LEU A 73 1.73 -8.74 -3.78
CA LEU A 73 1.68 -7.53 -4.60
C LEU A 73 0.26 -6.96 -4.54
N ALA A 74 0.17 -5.71 -4.09
CA ALA A 74 -1.08 -5.01 -3.93
C ALA A 74 -1.00 -3.64 -4.60
N ILE A 75 -1.96 -3.36 -5.46
CA ILE A 75 -2.20 -2.06 -6.08
C ILE A 75 -3.67 -1.69 -5.86
N ALA A 76 -3.91 -0.43 -5.52
CA ALA A 76 -5.25 0.15 -5.51
C ALA A 76 -5.24 1.56 -6.10
N VAL A 77 -6.34 1.94 -6.77
CA VAL A 77 -6.60 3.30 -7.23
C VAL A 77 -7.96 3.72 -6.71
N THR A 78 -7.98 4.75 -5.88
CA THR A 78 -9.16 5.15 -5.12
C THR A 78 -9.22 6.65 -4.87
N ASP A 79 -10.42 7.20 -4.70
CA ASP A 79 -10.72 8.57 -4.28
C ASP A 79 -10.96 8.68 -2.76
N PHE A 80 -10.54 7.66 -2.01
CA PHE A 80 -10.74 7.58 -0.56
C PHE A 80 -9.92 8.63 0.21
N PHE A 81 -10.43 8.97 1.38
CA PHE A 81 -9.74 9.80 2.36
C PHE A 81 -8.96 8.92 3.32
N PHE A 82 -7.93 9.47 3.96
CA PHE A 82 -7.16 8.73 4.95
C PHE A 82 -6.92 9.51 6.24
N VAL A 83 -6.87 8.78 7.34
CA VAL A 83 -6.24 9.23 8.58
C VAL A 83 -4.82 8.67 8.66
N GLU A 84 -3.90 9.47 9.18
CA GLU A 84 -2.50 9.10 9.31
C GLU A 84 -2.03 9.26 10.75
N GLY A 85 -1.18 8.34 11.20
CA GLY A 85 -0.40 8.45 12.42
C GLY A 85 0.97 7.81 12.22
N ARG A 86 1.81 7.86 13.25
CA ARG A 86 3.13 7.22 13.24
C ARG A 86 3.34 6.40 14.50
N THR A 87 4.03 5.27 14.37
CA THR A 87 4.54 4.52 15.52
C THR A 87 5.73 5.25 16.14
N LYS A 88 6.12 4.87 17.36
CA LYS A 88 7.37 5.34 17.99
C LYS A 88 8.62 5.04 17.16
N GLY A 89 8.60 3.94 16.39
CA GLY A 89 9.66 3.57 15.45
C GLY A 89 9.69 4.43 14.18
N GLY A 90 8.75 5.36 14.01
CA GLY A 90 8.70 6.28 12.86
C GLY A 90 7.91 5.76 11.66
N ILE A 91 7.33 4.56 11.75
CA ILE A 91 6.58 3.91 10.67
C ILE A 91 5.28 4.68 10.44
N ARG A 92 5.01 5.06 9.19
CA ARG A 92 3.78 5.74 8.79
C ARG A 92 2.63 4.75 8.72
N PHE A 93 1.57 5.00 9.49
CA PHE A 93 0.36 4.19 9.46
C PHE A 93 -0.79 4.98 8.86
N ARG A 94 -1.46 4.42 7.85
CA ARG A 94 -2.63 5.05 7.21
C ARG A 94 -3.83 4.12 7.19
N ILE A 95 -5.02 4.67 7.42
CA ILE A 95 -6.28 3.99 7.14
C ILE A 95 -7.05 4.78 6.10
N TRP A 96 -7.26 4.16 4.96
CA TRP A 96 -8.03 4.68 3.83
C TRP A 96 -9.47 4.22 3.95
N SER A 97 -10.41 5.14 3.75
CA SER A 97 -11.84 4.85 3.79
C SER A 97 -12.64 5.81 2.93
N ARG A 98 -13.87 5.40 2.61
CA ARG A 98 -14.88 6.30 2.04
C ARG A 98 -15.20 7.42 3.03
N LYS A 99 -15.63 8.56 2.50
CA LYS A 99 -15.94 9.76 3.28
C LYS A 99 -16.93 9.50 4.41
N GLU A 100 -17.92 8.64 4.18
CA GLU A 100 -18.98 8.30 5.14
C GLU A 100 -18.46 7.51 6.36
N ALA A 101 -17.35 6.78 6.20
CA ALA A 101 -16.74 5.95 7.24
C ALA A 101 -15.51 6.60 7.89
N PHE A 102 -15.09 7.79 7.41
CA PHE A 102 -13.85 8.45 7.82
C PHE A 102 -13.75 8.62 9.34
N ASP A 103 -14.83 9.06 10.00
CA ASP A 103 -14.83 9.30 11.45
C ASP A 103 -14.69 8.02 12.28
N GLN A 104 -14.99 6.86 11.69
CA GLN A 104 -14.88 5.55 12.35
C GLN A 104 -13.45 4.97 12.29
N THR A 105 -12.58 5.55 11.44
CA THR A 105 -11.22 5.01 11.22
C THR A 105 -10.23 5.33 12.33
N ARG A 106 -10.51 6.33 13.18
CA ARG A 106 -9.57 6.78 14.22
C ARG A 106 -9.23 5.69 15.24
N TYR A 107 -10.23 4.92 15.66
CA TYR A 107 -10.03 3.81 16.60
C TYR A 107 -9.13 2.72 15.98
N ALA A 108 -9.39 2.37 14.72
CA ALA A 108 -8.57 1.40 14.00
C ALA A 108 -7.12 1.90 13.81
N LEU A 109 -6.92 3.21 13.62
CA LEU A 109 -5.59 3.82 13.48
C LEU A 109 -4.80 3.67 14.78
N GLU A 110 -5.40 4.03 15.91
CA GLU A 110 -4.76 3.92 17.22
C GLU A 110 -4.42 2.48 17.60
N LEU A 111 -5.34 1.54 17.32
CA LEU A 111 -5.09 0.12 17.53
C LEU A 111 -4.01 -0.44 16.59
N GLY A 112 -4.04 -0.06 15.32
CA GLY A 112 -3.06 -0.50 14.33
C GLY A 112 -1.63 -0.10 14.71
N ILE A 113 -1.45 1.15 15.15
CA ILE A 113 -0.16 1.64 15.67
C ILE A 113 0.28 0.84 16.89
N LYS A 114 -0.61 0.63 17.87
CA LYS A 114 -0.30 -0.17 19.07
C LYS A 114 0.03 -1.62 18.73
N ALA A 115 -0.62 -2.21 17.73
CA ALA A 115 -0.36 -3.57 17.30
C ALA A 115 1.02 -3.72 16.68
N ILE A 116 1.44 -2.79 15.82
CA ILE A 116 2.81 -2.79 15.28
C ILE A 116 3.82 -2.68 16.42
N GLU A 117 3.69 -1.67 17.29
CA GLU A 117 4.61 -1.49 18.42
C GLU A 117 4.65 -2.72 19.34
N PHE A 118 3.51 -3.36 19.57
CA PHE A 118 3.43 -4.59 20.36
C PHE A 118 4.22 -5.73 19.69
N PHE A 119 4.01 -5.97 18.39
CA PHE A 119 4.69 -7.05 17.68
C PHE A 119 6.19 -6.81 17.51
N GLU A 120 6.61 -5.56 17.30
CA GLU A 120 8.04 -5.21 17.29
C GLU A 120 8.71 -5.57 18.61
N ASN A 121 8.09 -5.21 19.74
CA ASN A 121 8.60 -5.55 21.07
C ASN A 121 8.53 -7.05 21.37
N TYR A 122 7.44 -7.71 20.97
CA TYR A 122 7.22 -9.12 21.26
C TYR A 122 8.20 -10.03 20.50
N TYR A 123 8.40 -9.78 19.21
CA TYR A 123 9.33 -10.56 18.40
C TYR A 123 10.78 -10.08 18.51
N GLY A 124 11.02 -8.88 19.05
CA GLY A 124 12.35 -8.27 19.12
C GLY A 124 12.90 -7.91 17.73
N ILE A 125 12.03 -7.73 16.74
CA ILE A 125 12.37 -7.45 15.36
C ILE A 125 11.58 -6.21 14.93
N ALA A 126 12.28 -5.19 14.45
CA ALA A 126 11.66 -3.98 13.92
C ALA A 126 10.85 -4.29 12.65
N PHE A 127 9.75 -3.58 12.45
CA PHE A 127 8.95 -3.70 11.25
C PHE A 127 9.76 -3.18 10.05
N PRO A 128 9.88 -3.96 8.96
CA PRO A 128 10.91 -3.72 7.96
C PRO A 128 10.54 -2.65 6.92
N LEU A 129 9.31 -2.14 6.91
CA LEU A 129 8.83 -1.17 5.92
C LEU A 129 8.58 0.20 6.56
N GLU A 130 8.74 1.26 5.78
CA GLU A 130 8.52 2.64 6.25
C GLU A 130 7.04 3.02 6.40
N LYS A 131 6.13 2.25 5.78
CA LYS A 131 4.69 2.45 5.89
C LYS A 131 3.91 1.15 6.04
N GLN A 132 2.76 1.27 6.69
CA GLN A 132 1.69 0.27 6.70
C GLN A 132 0.36 0.97 6.38
N GLY A 133 -0.42 0.38 5.49
CA GLY A 133 -1.72 0.89 5.08
C GLY A 133 -2.82 -0.15 5.26
N PHE A 134 -4.00 0.30 5.66
CA PHE A 134 -5.25 -0.46 5.52
C PHE A 134 -6.20 0.33 4.64
N CYS A 135 -6.93 -0.34 3.76
CA CYS A 135 -7.91 0.27 2.88
C CYS A 135 -9.24 -0.46 3.07
N TYR A 136 -10.30 0.29 3.41
CA TYR A 136 -11.62 -0.23 3.75
C TYR A 136 -12.72 0.47 2.93
#